data_AF-A0A2V9KPI5-F1
#
_entry.id   AF-A0A2V9KPI5-F1
#
_cell.length_a   1.000
_cell.length_b   1.000
_cell.length_c   1.000
_cell.angle_alpha   90.00
_cell.angle_beta   90.00
_cell.angle_gamma   90.00
#
_symmetry.space_group_name_H-M   'P 1'
#
loop_
_entity.id
_entity.type
_entity.pdbx_description
1 polymer ?
#
loop_
_entity_poly.entity_id
_entity_poly.type
_entity_poly.pdbx_seq_one_letter_code
_entity_poly.pdbx_strand_id
1 'polypeptide(L)' 'MDFISAQLDTGGKVVSDVRHTVSLTVAEKGMDVVFERGLSFNGFLEVTPGATQLRLVVRDTASGNMGSVTVPLAP' A
#
# COMPACT_ATOMS: atom_id res chain seq x y z
N MET A 1 1.28 -1.18 11.24
CA MET A 1 1.18 -0.37 10.03
C MET A 1 0.02 -0.88 9.21
N ASP A 2 -0.79 0.02 8.67
CA ASP A 2 -1.90 -0.34 7.79
C ASP A 2 -1.61 0.13 6.37
N PHE A 3 -2.01 -0.66 5.38
CA PHE A 3 -2.02 -0.22 3.99
C PHE A 3 -3.25 -0.72 3.26
N ILE A 4 -3.66 0.08 2.28
CA ILE A 4 -4.80 -0.19 1.40
C ILE A 4 -4.32 -0.06 -0.04
N SER A 5 -4.58 -1.09 -0.82
CA SER A 5 -4.42 -1.11 -2.27
C SER A 5 -5.79 -0.90 -2.89
N ALA A 6 -6.05 0.29 -3.43
CA ALA A 6 -7.32 0.65 -4.07
C ALA A 6 -7.16 0.73 -5.58
N GLN A 7 -7.99 0.02 -6.32
CA GLN A 7 -8.10 0.09 -7.77
C GLN A 7 -9.15 1.13 -8.15
N LEU A 8 -8.80 2.03 -9.07
CA LEU A 8 -9.67 3.13 -9.50
C LEU A 8 -9.95 3.06 -11.00
N ASP A 9 -11.17 3.42 -11.40
CA ASP A 9 -11.54 3.58 -12.81
C ASP A 9 -11.02 4.91 -13.40
N THR A 10 -11.34 5.18 -14.67
CA THR A 10 -10.94 6.40 -15.39
C THR A 10 -11.48 7.69 -14.76
N GLY A 11 -12.56 7.61 -13.97
CA GLY A 11 -13.13 8.72 -13.22
C GLY A 11 -12.54 8.89 -11.82
N GLY A 12 -11.60 8.04 -11.41
CA GLY A 12 -11.03 8.03 -10.07
C GLY A 12 -11.97 7.43 -9.02
N LYS A 13 -13.01 6.70 -9.41
CA LYS A 13 -13.87 5.96 -8.49
C LYS A 13 -13.18 4.66 -8.10
N VAL A 14 -13.20 4.33 -6.81
CA VAL A 14 -12.72 3.03 -6.31
C VAL A 14 -13.65 1.92 -6.79
N VAL A 15 -13.10 0.97 -7.54
CA VAL A 15 -13.81 -0.21 -8.05
C VAL A 15 -13.49 -1.48 -7.27
N SER A 16 -12.37 -1.50 -6.56
CA SER A 16 -11.94 -2.58 -5.67
C SER A 16 -10.91 -2.06 -4.68
N ASP A 17 -10.88 -2.59 -3.47
CA ASP A 17 -9.82 -2.33 -2.52
C ASP A 17 -9.47 -3.56 -1.68
N VAL A 18 -8.21 -3.63 -1.27
CA VAL A 18 -7.72 -4.66 -0.35
C VAL A 18 -6.97 -3.98 0.78
N ARG A 19 -7.41 -4.25 2.01
CA ARG A 19 -6.74 -3.78 3.23
C ARG A 19 -5.83 -4.84 3.77
N HIS A 20 -4.64 -4.42 4.19
CA HIS A 20 -3.69 -5.22 4.92
C HIS A 20 -3.24 -4.49 6.18
N THR A 21 -3.13 -5.23 7.26
CA THR A 21 -2.51 -4.77 8.50
C THR A 21 -1.28 -5.60 8.72
N VAL A 22 -0.11 -4.94 8.76
CA VAL A 22 1.16 -5.57 9.10
C VAL A 22 1.51 -5.21 10.53
N SER A 23 1.56 -6.24 11.35
CA SER A 23 2.14 -6.19 12.69
C SER A 23 3.65 -6.16 12.54
N LEU A 24 4.23 -4.97 12.67
CA LEU A 24 5.68 -4.78 12.63
C LEU A 24 6.26 -5.14 14.00
N THR A 25 6.56 -6.41 14.22
CA THR A 25 7.39 -6.84 15.35
C THR A 25 8.84 -6.89 14.90
N VAL A 26 9.42 -5.71 14.66
CA VAL A 26 10.84 -5.61 14.28
C VAL A 26 11.66 -5.64 15.57
N ALA A 27 12.48 -6.67 15.75
CA ALA A 27 13.45 -6.70 16.84
C ALA A 27 14.36 -5.47 16.74
N GLU A 28 14.77 -4.88 17.86
CA GLU A 28 15.51 -3.60 17.91
C GLU A 28 16.72 -3.57 16.95
N LYS A 29 17.47 -4.68 16.85
CA LYS A 29 18.60 -4.84 15.93
C LYS A 29 18.24 -4.79 14.43
N GLY A 30 16.99 -5.04 14.08
CA GLY A 30 16.46 -4.95 12.71
C GLY A 30 15.86 -3.59 12.37
N MET A 31 15.70 -2.69 13.35
CA MET A 31 15.08 -1.39 13.13
C MET A 31 15.97 -0.48 12.27
N ASP A 32 17.28 -0.49 12.51
CA ASP A 32 18.25 0.28 11.72
C ASP A 32 18.23 -0.14 10.24
N VAL A 33 18.13 -1.45 9.98
CA VAL A 33 18.02 -2.00 8.62
C VAL A 33 16.74 -1.53 7.94
N VAL A 34 15.63 -1.48 8.67
CA VAL A 34 14.35 -0.96 8.18
C VAL A 34 14.44 0.55 7.89
N PHE A 35 15.12 1.32 8.72
CA PHE A 35 15.33 2.75 8.48
C PHE A 35 16.22 3.01 7.27
N GLU A 36 17.28 2.22 7.07
CA GLU A 36 18.20 2.40 5.95
C GLU A 36 17.63 1.90 4.61
N ARG A 37 16.92 0.77 4.62
CA ARG A 37 16.51 0.06 3.39
C ARG A 37 15.01 0.12 3.11
N GLY A 38 14.22 0.58 4.07
CA GLY A 38 12.76 0.52 4.03
C GLY A 38 12.21 -0.88 4.31
N LEU A 39 10.88 -0.99 4.28
CA LEU A 39 10.14 -2.24 4.39
C LEU A 39 9.64 -2.65 3.00
N SER A 40 10.01 -3.85 2.57
CA SER A 40 9.47 -4.43 1.33
C SER A 40 8.23 -5.27 1.63
N PHE A 41 7.14 -4.97 0.95
CA PHE A 41 5.93 -5.79 0.94
C PHE A 41 5.64 -6.23 -0.49
N ASN A 42 5.45 -7.54 -0.69
CA ASN A 42 5.12 -8.13 -1.99
C ASN A 42 3.79 -8.86 -1.86
N GLY A 43 2.94 -8.72 -2.87
CA GLY A 43 1.66 -9.40 -2.94
C GLY A 43 1.17 -9.50 -4.38
N PHE A 44 0.22 -10.39 -4.61
CA PHE A 44 -0.52 -10.46 -5.86
C PHE A 44 -1.84 -9.73 -5.69
N LEU A 45 -2.25 -9.01 -6.74
CA LEU A 45 -3.52 -8.31 -6.80
C LEU A 45 -4.19 -8.66 -8.12
N GLU A 46 -5.40 -9.21 -8.07
CA GLU A 46 -6.21 -9.37 -9.27
C GLU A 46 -6.72 -8.00 -9.73
N VAL A 47 -6.47 -7.67 -11.00
CA VAL A 47 -6.91 -6.39 -11.57
C VAL A 47 -8.37 -6.51 -11.96
N THR A 48 -9.20 -5.64 -11.38
CA THR A 48 -10.63 -5.57 -11.65
C THR A 48 -10.86 -4.99 -13.05
N PRO A 49 -11.73 -5.58 -13.89
CA PRO A 49 -12.05 -5.02 -15.20
C PRO A 49 -12.48 -3.55 -15.10
N GLY A 50 -11.87 -2.70 -15.92
CA GLY A 50 -12.12 -1.25 -15.93
C GLY A 50 -11.30 -0.44 -14.91
N ALA A 51 -10.48 -1.09 -14.08
CA ALA A 51 -9.47 -0.38 -13.29
C ALA A 51 -8.37 0.17 -14.20
N THR A 52 -8.01 1.43 -14.02
CA THR A 52 -6.96 2.13 -14.78
C THR A 52 -5.85 2.69 -13.87
N GLN A 53 -6.07 2.70 -12.56
CA GLN A 53 -5.09 3.16 -11.58
C GLN A 53 -5.10 2.25 -10.36
N LEU A 54 -3.93 2.10 -9.74
CA LEU A 54 -3.75 1.51 -8.43
C LEU A 54 -3.23 2.60 -7.49
N ARG A 55 -3.97 2.89 -6.43
CA ARG A 55 -3.53 3.76 -5.34
C ARG A 55 -3.16 2.91 -4.13
N LEU A 56 -1.90 2.97 -3.75
CA LEU A 56 -1.42 2.43 -2.50
C LEU A 56 -1.42 3.55 -1.46
N VAL A 57 -2.18 3.35 -0.38
CA VAL A 57 -2.20 4.25 0.78
C VAL A 57 -1.58 3.51 1.95
N VAL A 58 -0.62 4.14 2.62
CA VAL A 58 0.05 3.61 3.81
C VAL A 58 -0.22 4.54 4.97
N ARG A 59 -0.55 3.97 6.12
CA ARG A 59 -0.68 4.68 7.39
C ARG A 59 0.23 4.04 8.43
N ASP A 60 1.12 4.86 8.98
CA ASP A 60 1.75 4.52 10.24
C ASP A 60 0.74 4.74 11.37
N THR A 61 0.36 3.66 12.04
CA THR A 61 -0.61 3.65 13.13
C THR A 61 -0.06 4.28 14.41
N ALA A 62 1.26 4.33 14.59
CA ALA A 62 1.88 4.89 15.79
C ALA A 62 1.95 6.42 15.75
N SER A 63 2.43 6.99 14.64
CA SER A 63 2.50 8.45 14.46
C SER A 63 1.23 9.06 13.85
N GLY A 64 0.40 8.26 13.18
CA GLY A 64 -0.73 8.75 12.40
C GLY A 64 -0.35 9.27 11.01
N ASN A 65 0.94 9.29 10.67
CA ASN A 65 1.41 9.74 9.36
C ASN A 65 0.85 8.88 8.24
N MET A 66 0.46 9.53 7.14
CA MET A 66 -0.06 8.85 5.96
C MET A 66 0.72 9.26 4.71
N GLY A 67 0.95 8.28 3.85
CA GLY A 67 1.52 8.47 2.53
C GLY A 67 0.66 7.76 1.49
N SER A 68 0.69 8.23 0.26
CA SER A 68 0.07 7.51 -0.84
C SER A 68 0.86 7.67 -2.12
N VAL A 69 0.81 6.64 -2.95
CA VAL A 69 1.33 6.65 -4.31
C VAL A 69 0.25 6.10 -5.24
N THR A 70 0.09 6.74 -6.40
CA THR A 70 -0.80 6.25 -7.44
C THR A 70 0.03 5.80 -8.62
N VAL A 71 -0.23 4.59 -9.11
CA VAL A 71 0.45 3.96 -10.22
C VAL A 71 -0.60 3.72 -11.31
N PRO A 72 -0.37 4.14 -12.57
CA PRO A 72 -1.24 3.77 -13.66
C PRO A 72 -1.19 2.25 -13.86
N LEU A 73 -2.35 1.61 -13.97
CA LEU A 73 -2.45 0.26 -14.48
C LEU A 73 -2.41 0.40 -16.00
N ALA A 74 -1.43 -0.24 -16.65
CA ALA A 74 -1.33 -0.20 -18.10
C ALA A 74 -2.65 -0.70 -18.74
N PRO A 75 -3.00 -0.23 -19.95
CA PRO A 75 -4.19 -0.68 -20.67
C PRO A 75 -4.21 -2.19 -20.91
#